data_AF-A0A1B7WE35-F1
#
_entry.id   AF-A0A1B7WE35-F1
#
_cell.length_a   1.000
_cell.length_b   1.000
_cell.length_c   1.000
_cell.angle_alpha   90.00
_cell.angle_beta   90.00
_cell.angle_gamma   90.00
#
_symmetry.space_group_name_H-M   'P 1'
#
loop_
_entity.id
_entity.type
_entity.pdbx_description
1 polymer ?
#
loop_
_entity_poly.entity_id
_entity_poly.type
_entity_poly.pdbx_seq_one_letter_code
_entity_poly.pdbx_strand_id
1 'polypeptide(L)'
;MTTAAVEEYKIMLSVGDTTFLDYRNIKEKREGYGPTGKGGNGLILHSALAIEPEKGQVLGLLWQKLWNREVKEKPPTDETAKQKKERQKEQRKAARQRPFEEKESYKWVEALNTCEKQVESSTRVIHVFDREGDVSEVFDSVRQLKHTGVLVRASHNRSLDKNSERLWQHLESEPIRFHQEIEIPSTGKRKARKVKLAVRFCSVNLRTPYRFDNRDPLNVYAVYATEIDCPEGETPLSWMLLTTEVVETIEMAVTILRWYTYRWRVEEFHKVLKSGCQSERYRLASDGMKTLLGFLSVIAVELLHVTYLHRTQPDALAIEILNPLQL
;
A
#
# COMPACT_ATOMS: atom_id res chain seq x y z
N MET A 1 14.15 12.59 -13.57
CA MET A 1 13.43 11.30 -13.43
C MET A 1 13.31 11.00 -11.94
N THR A 2 12.20 10.39 -11.48
CA THR A 2 11.97 10.16 -10.03
C THR A 2 13.13 9.45 -9.33
N THR A 3 13.75 8.45 -9.98
CA THR A 3 14.87 7.69 -9.41
C THR A 3 16.06 8.58 -9.04
N ALA A 4 16.44 9.51 -9.92
CA ALA A 4 17.54 10.44 -9.63
C ALA A 4 17.26 11.31 -8.39
N ALA A 5 16.02 11.79 -8.22
CA ALA A 5 15.63 12.55 -7.03
C ALA A 5 15.58 11.66 -5.76
N VAL A 6 15.22 10.39 -5.92
CA VAL A 6 15.20 9.41 -4.83
C VAL A 6 16.61 9.04 -4.38
N GLU A 7 17.56 8.95 -5.30
CA GLU A 7 18.95 8.54 -5.08
C GLU A 7 19.79 9.57 -4.30
N GLU A 8 19.26 10.79 -4.15
CA GLU A 8 19.82 11.82 -3.25
C GLU A 8 19.59 11.50 -1.76
N TYR A 9 18.72 10.53 -1.44
CA TYR A 9 18.36 10.17 -0.07
C TYR A 9 18.93 8.81 0.34
N LYS A 10 19.41 8.69 1.58
CA LYS A 10 19.82 7.38 2.13
C LYS A 10 18.65 6.41 2.31
N ILE A 11 17.46 6.94 2.61
CA ILE A 11 16.23 6.18 2.84
C ILE A 11 15.12 6.86 2.07
N MET A 12 14.31 6.06 1.38
CA MET A 12 13.13 6.52 0.66
C MET A 12 11.92 5.64 1.00
N LEU A 13 10.75 6.23 1.20
CA LEU A 13 9.52 5.47 1.35
C LEU A 13 8.87 5.26 -0.01
N SER A 14 8.46 4.03 -0.30
CA SER A 14 7.69 3.65 -1.48
C SER A 14 6.29 3.24 -1.04
N VAL A 15 5.35 4.20 -1.04
CA VAL A 15 3.99 3.98 -0.56
C VAL A 15 3.14 3.36 -1.67
N GLY A 16 2.72 2.11 -1.45
CA GLY A 16 1.98 1.31 -2.42
C GLY A 16 0.48 1.22 -2.10
N ASP A 17 -0.38 1.46 -3.10
CA ASP A 17 -1.83 1.22 -2.98
C ASP A 17 -2.50 0.98 -4.34
N THR A 18 -3.69 0.40 -4.33
CA THR A 18 -4.48 0.07 -5.53
C THR A 18 -5.74 0.92 -5.61
N THR A 19 -6.01 1.49 -6.79
CA THR A 19 -7.29 2.13 -7.10
C THR A 19 -7.97 1.50 -8.30
N PHE A 20 -9.30 1.59 -8.32
CA PHE A 20 -10.14 1.07 -9.40
C PHE A 20 -10.67 2.24 -10.22
N LEU A 21 -10.40 2.26 -11.51
CA LEU A 21 -10.89 3.26 -12.45
C LEU A 21 -12.16 2.72 -13.11
N ASP A 22 -13.29 3.38 -12.87
CA ASP A 22 -14.58 2.88 -13.31
C ASP A 22 -15.10 3.58 -14.56
N TYR A 23 -15.27 2.80 -15.63
CA TYR A 23 -15.72 3.24 -16.94
C TYR A 23 -17.04 2.58 -17.36
N ARG A 24 -17.88 2.14 -16.41
CA ARG A 24 -19.19 1.51 -16.69
C ARG A 24 -20.06 2.24 -17.73
N ASN A 25 -19.97 3.58 -17.76
CA ASN A 25 -20.76 4.42 -18.67
C ASN A 25 -20.26 4.37 -20.12
N ILE A 26 -19.08 3.81 -20.38
CA ILE A 26 -18.58 3.49 -21.71
C ILE A 26 -19.36 2.27 -22.23
N LYS A 27 -20.34 2.52 -23.09
CA LYS A 27 -21.19 1.48 -23.69
C LYS A 27 -20.59 0.90 -24.97
N GLU A 28 -19.83 1.69 -25.70
CA GLU A 28 -19.09 1.32 -26.92
C GLU A 28 -17.60 1.22 -26.61
N LYS A 29 -16.80 0.42 -27.35
CA LYS A 29 -15.34 0.27 -27.12
C LYS A 29 -14.98 -0.35 -25.75
N ARG A 30 -15.66 -1.45 -25.39
CA ARG A 30 -15.45 -2.15 -24.11
C ARG A 30 -14.23 -3.08 -24.07
N GLU A 31 -13.63 -3.35 -25.22
CA GLU A 31 -12.46 -4.22 -25.34
C GLU A 31 -11.32 -3.73 -24.44
N GLY A 32 -10.71 -4.68 -23.72
CA GLY A 32 -9.63 -4.40 -22.76
C GLY A 32 -10.07 -3.79 -21.43
N TYR A 33 -11.36 -3.57 -21.17
CA TYR A 33 -11.86 -3.29 -19.82
C TYR A 33 -12.33 -4.57 -19.13
N GLY A 34 -12.31 -4.56 -17.80
CA GLY A 34 -12.67 -5.72 -16.99
C GLY A 34 -13.43 -5.38 -15.72
N PRO A 35 -14.03 -6.39 -15.05
CA PRO A 35 -14.83 -6.17 -13.85
C PRO A 35 -13.98 -5.62 -12.70
N THR A 36 -14.41 -4.53 -12.08
CA THR A 36 -13.74 -3.94 -10.90
C THR A 36 -14.44 -4.29 -9.57
N GLY A 37 -15.61 -4.94 -9.64
CA GLY A 37 -16.43 -5.34 -8.49
C GLY A 37 -17.70 -4.49 -8.34
N LYS A 38 -18.72 -5.00 -7.63
CA LYS A 38 -20.03 -4.33 -7.44
C LYS A 38 -20.68 -3.83 -8.76
N GLY A 39 -20.50 -4.59 -9.85
CA GLY A 39 -20.99 -4.25 -11.19
C GLY A 39 -20.13 -3.25 -11.97
N GLY A 40 -19.05 -2.73 -11.38
CA GLY A 40 -18.03 -1.88 -12.01
C GLY A 40 -17.31 -2.55 -13.18
N ASN A 41 -16.89 -1.75 -14.17
CA ASN A 41 -16.15 -2.20 -15.34
C ASN A 41 -15.13 -1.13 -15.76
N GLY A 42 -13.85 -1.49 -15.78
CA GLY A 42 -12.79 -0.57 -16.12
C GLY A 42 -11.40 -1.15 -15.90
N LEU A 43 -10.51 -0.37 -15.28
CA LEU A 43 -9.11 -0.71 -15.08
C LEU A 43 -8.74 -0.70 -13.59
N ILE A 44 -7.68 -1.42 -13.25
CA ILE A 44 -7.09 -1.47 -11.92
C ILE A 44 -5.69 -0.91 -12.01
N LEU A 45 -5.37 0.03 -11.13
CA LEU A 45 -4.13 0.76 -11.10
C LEU A 45 -3.45 0.54 -9.74
N HIS A 46 -2.26 -0.03 -9.73
CA HIS A 46 -1.40 -0.10 -8.56
C HIS A 46 -0.24 0.89 -8.74
N SER A 47 0.00 1.74 -7.76
CA SER A 47 1.04 2.78 -7.82
C SER A 47 1.96 2.68 -6.61
N ALA A 48 3.25 2.96 -6.82
CA ALA A 48 4.27 3.06 -5.79
C ALA A 48 4.82 4.50 -5.78
N LEU A 49 4.39 5.28 -4.78
CA LEU A 49 4.67 6.70 -4.65
C LEU A 49 5.91 6.93 -3.77
N ALA A 50 6.93 7.63 -4.29
CA ALA A 50 8.12 8.02 -3.55
C ALA A 50 7.83 9.17 -2.59
N ILE A 51 8.10 8.95 -1.31
CA ILE A 51 7.91 9.92 -0.24
C ILE A 51 9.15 10.00 0.64
N GLU A 52 9.67 11.21 0.78
CA GLU A 52 10.79 11.56 1.65
C GLU A 52 10.43 11.27 3.13
N PRO A 53 11.31 10.63 3.93
CA PRO A 53 10.96 10.06 5.24
C PRO A 53 10.80 11.04 6.43
N GLU A 54 11.37 12.25 6.38
CA GLU A 54 11.38 13.19 7.52
C GLU A 54 10.18 14.14 7.53
N LYS A 55 9.98 14.88 6.44
CA LYS A 55 8.86 15.81 6.29
C LYS A 55 7.69 15.14 5.59
N GLY A 56 7.97 14.06 4.87
CA GLY A 56 7.05 13.58 3.89
C GLY A 56 6.94 14.65 2.79
N GLN A 57 7.93 14.77 1.94
CA GLN A 57 7.72 15.38 0.63
C GLN A 57 7.37 14.29 -0.37
N VAL A 58 6.36 14.51 -1.23
CA VAL A 58 6.11 13.62 -2.37
C VAL A 58 7.09 13.98 -3.48
N LEU A 59 7.87 13.00 -3.96
CA LEU A 59 8.88 13.24 -5.00
C LEU A 59 8.44 12.78 -6.39
N GLY A 60 7.62 11.73 -6.47
CA GLY A 60 7.21 11.18 -7.76
C GLY A 60 6.71 9.74 -7.68
N LEU A 61 6.47 9.12 -8.83
CA LEU A 61 6.15 7.71 -8.93
C LEU A 61 7.43 6.91 -9.22
N LEU A 62 7.68 5.86 -8.43
CA LEU A 62 8.74 4.88 -8.68
C LEU A 62 8.28 3.80 -9.65
N TRP A 63 7.02 3.37 -9.49
CA TRP A 63 6.49 2.27 -10.26
C TRP A 63 4.96 2.36 -10.35
N GLN A 64 4.42 1.85 -11.45
CA GLN A 64 2.98 1.80 -11.66
C GLN A 64 2.61 0.62 -12.56
N LYS A 65 1.50 -0.04 -12.25
CA LYS A 65 0.94 -1.13 -13.05
C LYS A 65 -0.55 -0.93 -13.28
N LEU A 66 -0.95 -1.10 -14.53
CA LEU A 66 -2.32 -0.95 -14.98
C LEU A 66 -2.77 -2.24 -15.67
N TRP A 67 -3.89 -2.80 -15.23
CA TRP A 67 -4.44 -4.03 -15.80
C TRP A 67 -5.97 -4.05 -15.72
N ASN A 68 -6.57 -5.06 -16.32
CA ASN A 68 -7.99 -5.36 -16.21
C ASN A 68 -8.18 -6.82 -15.78
N ARG A 69 -9.27 -7.11 -15.07
CA ARG A 69 -9.65 -8.50 -14.77
C ARG A 69 -10.28 -9.14 -16.00
N GLU A 70 -10.13 -10.44 -16.12
CA GLU A 70 -10.90 -11.22 -17.09
C GLU A 70 -12.37 -11.31 -16.67
N VAL A 71 -13.25 -11.28 -17.66
CA VAL A 71 -14.68 -11.52 -17.44
C VAL A 71 -14.87 -13.00 -17.17
N LYS A 72 -15.32 -13.34 -15.97
CA LYS A 72 -15.66 -14.71 -15.61
C LYS A 72 -17.07 -15.04 -16.08
N GLU A 73 -17.27 -16.29 -16.49
CA GLU A 73 -18.60 -16.82 -16.79
C GLU A 73 -19.54 -16.60 -15.60
N LYS A 74 -20.76 -16.17 -15.91
CA LYS A 74 -21.79 -16.00 -14.89
C LYS A 74 -22.17 -17.38 -14.36
N PRO A 75 -22.34 -17.53 -13.03
CA PRO A 75 -22.84 -18.77 -12.48
C PRO A 75 -24.26 -19.07 -13.01
N PRO A 76 -24.65 -20.35 -13.12
CA PRO A 76 -25.99 -20.74 -13.52
C PRO A 76 -27.06 -20.09 -12.63
N THR A 77 -28.18 -19.66 -13.22
CA THR A 77 -29.27 -18.99 -12.50
C THR A 77 -30.04 -19.92 -11.56
N ASP A 78 -30.12 -21.20 -11.90
CA ASP A 78 -30.90 -22.21 -11.17
C ASP A 78 -30.03 -23.12 -10.28
N GLU A 79 -28.86 -22.63 -9.87
CA GLU A 79 -27.90 -23.38 -9.05
C GLU A 79 -28.43 -23.63 -7.63
N THR A 80 -28.52 -24.90 -7.21
CA THR A 80 -28.85 -25.24 -5.82
C THR A 80 -27.75 -24.79 -4.86
N ALA A 81 -28.08 -24.63 -3.57
CA ALA A 81 -27.09 -24.24 -2.55
C ALA A 81 -25.89 -25.20 -2.46
N LYS A 82 -26.11 -26.50 -2.73
CA LYS A 82 -25.05 -27.53 -2.74
C LYS A 82 -24.12 -27.34 -3.94
N GLN A 83 -24.67 -27.20 -5.15
CA GLN A 83 -23.89 -26.96 -6.37
C GLN A 83 -23.07 -25.66 -6.25
N LYS A 84 -23.66 -24.59 -5.71
CA LYS A 84 -22.98 -23.32 -5.43
C LYS A 84 -21.77 -23.51 -4.51
N LYS A 85 -21.90 -24.32 -3.47
CA LYS A 85 -20.81 -24.60 -2.52
C LYS A 85 -19.69 -25.41 -3.18
N GLU A 86 -20.04 -26.39 -4.01
CA GLU A 86 -19.08 -27.22 -4.76
C GLU A 86 -18.30 -26.38 -5.78
N ARG A 87 -19.00 -25.61 -6.62
CA ARG A 87 -18.36 -24.68 -7.57
C ARG A 87 -17.43 -23.67 -6.88
N GLN A 88 -17.85 -23.08 -5.77
CA GLN A 88 -16.99 -22.17 -5.01
C GLN A 88 -15.76 -22.87 -4.42
N LYS A 89 -15.90 -24.13 -3.99
CA LYS A 89 -14.78 -24.95 -3.50
C LYS A 89 -13.77 -25.22 -4.61
N GLU A 90 -14.24 -25.59 -5.80
CA GLU A 90 -13.40 -25.79 -6.99
C GLU A 90 -12.70 -24.51 -7.41
N GLN A 91 -13.43 -23.39 -7.50
CA GLN A 91 -12.84 -22.08 -7.80
C GLN A 91 -11.75 -21.67 -6.80
N ARG A 92 -11.97 -21.92 -5.50
CA ARG A 92 -10.95 -21.68 -4.46
C ARG A 92 -9.75 -22.61 -4.61
N LYS A 93 -9.96 -23.88 -4.97
CA LYS A 93 -8.88 -24.84 -5.22
C LYS A 93 -8.03 -24.41 -6.42
N ALA A 94 -8.67 -24.09 -7.55
CA ALA A 94 -7.99 -23.58 -8.74
C ALA A 94 -7.22 -22.28 -8.42
N ALA A 95 -7.84 -21.33 -7.73
CA ALA A 95 -7.17 -20.08 -7.33
C ALA A 95 -5.95 -20.31 -6.42
N ARG A 96 -5.96 -21.33 -5.56
CA ARG A 96 -4.80 -21.68 -4.72
C ARG A 96 -3.66 -22.30 -5.51
N GLN A 97 -3.98 -23.11 -6.52
CA GLN A 97 -3.02 -23.81 -7.37
C GLN A 97 -2.32 -22.90 -8.38
N ARG A 98 -2.90 -21.74 -8.70
CA ARG A 98 -2.25 -20.76 -9.58
C ARG A 98 -0.87 -20.35 -9.04
N PRO A 99 0.14 -20.20 -9.91
CA PRO A 99 1.40 -19.55 -9.57
C PRO A 99 1.17 -18.21 -8.88
N PHE A 100 2.09 -17.81 -8.01
CA PHE A 100 1.91 -16.59 -7.23
C PHE A 100 1.94 -15.35 -8.13
N GLU A 101 2.79 -15.37 -9.15
CA GLU A 101 3.03 -14.33 -10.17
C GLU A 101 1.76 -13.96 -10.95
N GLU A 102 0.84 -14.92 -11.09
CA GLU A 102 -0.44 -14.69 -11.78
C GLU A 102 -1.54 -14.14 -10.87
N LYS A 103 -1.32 -14.11 -9.55
CA LYS A 103 -2.30 -13.60 -8.57
C LYS A 103 -2.19 -12.09 -8.50
N GLU A 104 -3.31 -11.40 -8.30
CA GLU A 104 -3.30 -9.93 -8.14
C GLU A 104 -2.45 -9.47 -6.95
N SER A 105 -2.26 -10.32 -5.94
CA SER A 105 -1.36 -10.05 -4.81
C SER A 105 0.12 -9.95 -5.21
N TYR A 106 0.52 -10.44 -6.39
CA TYR A 106 1.88 -10.31 -6.89
C TYR A 106 2.30 -8.87 -7.14
N LYS A 107 1.34 -7.97 -7.38
CA LYS A 107 1.57 -6.52 -7.59
C LYS A 107 2.52 -5.91 -6.55
N TRP A 108 2.45 -6.37 -5.30
CA TRP A 108 3.33 -5.93 -4.22
C TRP A 108 4.77 -6.37 -4.47
N VAL A 109 5.01 -7.67 -4.66
CA VAL A 109 6.33 -8.29 -4.93
C VAL A 109 6.94 -7.81 -6.24
N GLU A 110 6.11 -7.57 -7.25
CA GLU A 110 6.54 -6.98 -8.51
C GLU A 110 7.07 -5.55 -8.32
N ALA A 111 6.39 -4.72 -7.52
CA ALA A 111 6.85 -3.38 -7.19
C ALA A 111 8.18 -3.42 -6.41
N LEU A 112 8.32 -4.30 -5.41
CA LEU A 112 9.58 -4.51 -4.67
C LEU A 112 10.74 -4.83 -5.61
N ASN A 113 10.59 -5.88 -6.43
CA ASN A 113 11.62 -6.35 -7.34
C ASN A 113 11.96 -5.33 -8.44
N THR A 114 10.98 -4.55 -8.87
CA THR A 114 11.21 -3.52 -9.90
C THR A 114 11.96 -2.33 -9.31
N CYS A 115 11.57 -1.85 -8.12
CA CYS A 115 12.24 -0.75 -7.45
C CYS A 115 13.68 -1.11 -7.06
N GLU A 116 13.93 -2.31 -6.54
CA GLU A 116 15.30 -2.80 -6.24
C GLU A 116 16.23 -2.70 -7.45
N LYS A 117 15.73 -3.00 -8.65
CA LYS A 117 16.52 -2.97 -9.89
C LYS A 117 16.71 -1.57 -10.46
N GLN A 118 15.77 -0.67 -10.20
CA GLN A 118 15.73 0.67 -10.81
C GLN A 118 16.38 1.75 -9.95
N VAL A 119 16.35 1.58 -8.62
CA VAL A 119 16.95 2.52 -7.66
C VAL A 119 18.32 2.00 -7.27
N GLU A 120 19.33 2.87 -7.28
CA GLU A 120 20.67 2.52 -6.83
C GLU A 120 20.70 1.98 -5.39
N SER A 121 21.60 1.03 -5.14
CA SER A 121 21.76 0.40 -3.82
C SER A 121 22.29 1.32 -2.74
N SER A 122 22.70 2.55 -3.09
CA SER A 122 23.03 3.63 -2.16
C SER A 122 21.80 4.10 -1.35
N THR A 123 20.60 3.86 -1.89
CA THR A 123 19.32 4.26 -1.30
C THR A 123 18.56 3.05 -0.79
N ARG A 124 18.20 3.05 0.49
CA ARG A 124 17.33 2.03 1.07
C ARG A 124 15.86 2.36 0.81
N VAL A 125 15.16 1.52 0.04
CA VAL A 125 13.74 1.74 -0.31
C VAL A 125 12.83 0.95 0.62
N ILE A 126 12.04 1.65 1.45
CA ILE A 126 11.09 1.04 2.39
C ILE A 126 9.69 1.10 1.81
N HIS A 127 9.15 -0.06 1.44
CA HIS A 127 7.81 -0.16 0.90
C HIS A 127 6.74 -0.09 2.00
N VAL A 128 5.85 0.89 1.95
CA VAL A 128 4.79 1.09 2.96
C VAL A 128 3.45 0.63 2.40
N PHE A 129 2.88 -0.41 2.99
CA PHE A 129 1.64 -1.04 2.53
C PHE A 129 0.53 -1.08 3.58
N ASP A 130 -0.70 -1.09 3.12
CA ASP A 130 -1.87 -1.29 3.96
C ASP A 130 -2.07 -2.78 4.33
N ARG A 131 -3.27 -3.13 4.81
CA ARG A 131 -3.62 -4.51 5.18
C ARG A 131 -3.59 -5.49 4.01
N GLU A 132 -3.83 -5.03 2.78
CA GLU A 132 -3.75 -5.91 1.60
C GLU A 132 -2.31 -6.32 1.27
N GLY A 133 -1.32 -5.57 1.75
CA GLY A 133 0.10 -5.89 1.62
C GLY A 133 0.61 -6.94 2.61
N ASP A 134 -0.20 -7.37 3.59
CA ASP A 134 0.17 -8.39 4.59
C ASP A 134 0.18 -9.80 3.98
N VAL A 135 1.07 -10.01 3.01
CA VAL A 135 1.25 -11.24 2.24
C VAL A 135 2.60 -11.85 2.61
N SER A 136 2.66 -13.17 2.80
CA SER A 136 3.91 -13.80 3.30
C SER A 136 5.05 -13.71 2.28
N GLU A 137 4.68 -13.73 1.00
CA GLU A 137 5.56 -13.58 -0.15
C GLU A 137 6.24 -12.20 -0.19
N VAL A 138 5.64 -11.15 0.39
CA VAL A 138 6.28 -9.83 0.52
C VAL A 138 7.48 -9.92 1.45
N PHE A 139 7.30 -10.46 2.66
CA PHE A 139 8.39 -10.63 3.62
C PHE A 139 9.47 -11.59 3.13
N ASP A 140 9.07 -12.67 2.45
CA ASP A 140 10.02 -13.64 1.91
C ASP A 140 10.85 -13.05 0.75
N SER A 141 10.22 -12.26 -0.12
CA SER A 141 10.92 -11.53 -1.19
C SER A 141 11.99 -10.61 -0.62
N VAL A 142 11.68 -9.84 0.43
CA VAL A 142 12.62 -8.88 1.03
C VAL A 142 13.91 -9.53 1.53
N ARG A 143 13.87 -10.79 1.99
CA ARG A 143 15.09 -11.52 2.41
C ARG A 143 16.14 -11.65 1.32
N GLN A 144 15.69 -11.66 0.07
CA GLN A 144 16.57 -11.85 -1.10
C GLN A 144 17.01 -10.51 -1.70
N LEU A 145 16.46 -9.39 -1.22
CA LEU A 145 16.77 -8.04 -1.68
C LEU A 145 17.83 -7.41 -0.78
N LYS A 146 18.64 -6.52 -1.36
CA LYS A 146 19.83 -5.96 -0.70
C LYS A 146 19.51 -4.63 -0.01
N HIS A 147 18.79 -3.75 -0.69
CA HIS A 147 18.51 -2.39 -0.22
C HIS A 147 17.01 -2.10 -0.12
N THR A 148 16.18 -3.13 -0.13
CA THR A 148 14.73 -3.01 0.03
C THR A 148 14.28 -3.43 1.43
N GLY A 149 13.32 -2.71 1.98
CA GLY A 149 12.62 -3.04 3.23
C GLY A 149 11.11 -2.87 3.09
N VAL A 150 10.35 -3.26 4.11
CA VAL A 150 8.88 -3.14 4.14
C VAL A 150 8.38 -2.63 5.49
N LEU A 151 7.27 -1.91 5.43
CA LEU A 151 6.42 -1.51 6.56
C LEU A 151 4.96 -1.80 6.18
N VAL A 152 4.36 -2.79 6.81
CA VAL A 152 3.04 -3.30 6.45
C VAL A 152 2.12 -3.30 7.65
N ARG A 153 0.87 -2.85 7.48
CA ARG A 153 -0.15 -3.05 8.51
C ARG A 153 -0.67 -4.48 8.48
N ALA A 154 -0.49 -5.21 9.56
CA ALA A 154 -0.93 -6.59 9.66
C ALA A 154 -2.46 -6.70 9.57
N SER A 155 -2.90 -7.70 8.82
CA SER A 155 -4.28 -8.16 8.67
C SER A 155 -4.48 -9.56 9.26
N HIS A 156 -3.41 -10.32 9.47
CA HIS A 156 -3.47 -11.71 9.91
C HIS A 156 -2.82 -11.89 11.28
N ASN A 157 -3.51 -12.57 12.20
CA ASN A 157 -2.92 -12.98 13.48
C ASN A 157 -1.93 -14.16 13.29
N ARG A 158 -0.76 -13.82 12.77
CA ARG A 158 0.31 -14.74 12.38
C ARG A 158 0.83 -15.52 13.58
N SER A 159 1.27 -16.75 13.33
CA SER A 159 1.94 -17.59 14.33
C SER A 159 3.39 -17.11 14.46
N LEU A 160 3.89 -16.97 15.69
CA LEU A 160 5.27 -16.58 15.96
C LEU A 160 6.18 -17.80 16.19
N ASP A 161 5.62 -18.89 16.68
CA ASP A 161 6.41 -20.07 17.02
C ASP A 161 5.71 -21.39 16.62
N LYS A 162 6.28 -22.51 17.08
CA LYS A 162 5.70 -23.86 16.91
C LYS A 162 4.57 -24.13 17.91
N ASN A 163 4.55 -23.46 19.07
CA ASN A 163 3.54 -23.66 20.12
C ASN A 163 2.26 -22.85 19.86
N SER A 164 2.16 -22.22 18.69
CA SER A 164 1.00 -21.45 18.24
C SER A 164 0.79 -20.13 18.98
N GLU A 165 1.85 -19.55 19.55
CA GLU A 165 1.83 -18.16 20.01
C GLU A 165 1.46 -17.23 18.84
N ARG A 166 0.60 -16.26 19.11
CA ARG A 166 -0.02 -15.40 18.10
C ARG A 166 0.44 -13.96 18.24
N LEU A 167 0.71 -13.33 17.10
CA LEU A 167 1.23 -11.96 17.01
C LEU A 167 0.48 -10.96 17.89
N TRP A 168 -0.86 -10.92 17.85
CA TRP A 168 -1.63 -9.98 18.66
C TRP A 168 -1.54 -10.28 20.15
N GLN A 169 -1.65 -11.55 20.54
CA GLN A 169 -1.60 -11.95 21.94
C GLN A 169 -0.23 -11.65 22.56
N HIS A 170 0.83 -11.93 21.81
CA HIS A 170 2.20 -11.63 22.20
C HIS A 170 2.37 -10.12 22.44
N LEU A 171 2.04 -9.28 21.45
CA LEU A 171 2.17 -7.82 21.57
C LEU A 171 1.21 -7.21 22.60
N GLU A 172 0.04 -7.80 22.86
CA GLU A 172 -0.86 -7.33 23.92
C GLU A 172 -0.30 -7.58 25.32
N SER A 173 0.48 -8.65 25.48
CA SER A 173 1.14 -9.01 26.76
C SER A 173 2.39 -8.18 27.06
N GLU A 174 2.99 -7.57 26.04
CA GLU A 174 4.13 -6.67 26.20
C GLU A 174 3.76 -5.38 26.96
N PRO A 175 4.68 -4.84 27.79
CA PRO A 175 4.45 -3.58 28.48
C PRO A 175 4.33 -2.43 27.48
N ILE A 176 3.44 -1.48 27.79
CA ILE A 176 3.39 -0.20 27.07
C ILE A 176 4.73 0.50 27.25
N ARG A 177 5.40 0.79 26.14
CA ARG A 177 6.73 1.41 26.13
C ARG A 177 6.65 2.93 26.20
N PHE A 178 5.65 3.51 25.54
CA PHE A 178 5.40 4.96 25.56
C PHE A 178 3.98 5.28 25.07
N HIS A 179 3.61 6.55 25.19
CA HIS A 179 2.40 7.10 24.58
C HIS A 179 2.76 8.11 23.50
N GLN A 180 2.00 8.12 22.40
CA GLN A 180 2.20 9.03 21.27
C GLN A 180 0.88 9.69 20.90
N GLU A 181 0.89 11.01 20.70
CA GLU A 181 -0.23 11.69 20.06
C GLU A 181 -0.01 11.79 18.55
N ILE A 182 -1.07 11.48 17.79
CA ILE A 182 -1.10 11.69 16.35
C ILE A 182 -2.37 12.40 15.93
N GLU A 183 -2.28 13.15 14.84
CA GLU A 183 -3.45 13.69 14.16
C GLU A 183 -3.91 12.73 13.07
N ILE A 184 -5.17 12.33 13.13
CA ILE A 184 -5.79 11.52 12.07
C ILE A 184 -6.66 12.42 11.19
N PRO A 185 -6.56 12.29 9.86
CA PRO A 185 -7.37 13.08 8.95
C PRO A 185 -8.85 12.66 9.03
N SER A 186 -9.72 13.58 8.63
CA SER A 186 -11.13 13.27 8.44
C SER A 186 -11.31 12.30 7.27
N THR A 187 -12.28 11.40 7.41
CA THR A 187 -12.79 10.57 6.32
C THR A 187 -14.27 10.85 6.14
N GLY A 188 -14.92 10.29 5.11
CA GLY A 188 -16.37 10.43 4.94
C GLY A 188 -17.21 9.93 6.12
N LYS A 189 -16.62 9.16 7.05
CA LYS A 189 -17.29 8.60 8.23
C LYS A 189 -16.79 9.15 9.58
N ARG A 190 -15.62 9.81 9.61
CA ARG A 190 -14.92 10.16 10.85
C ARG A 190 -14.35 11.57 10.75
N LYS A 191 -14.55 12.41 11.76
CA LYS A 191 -13.94 13.76 11.82
C LYS A 191 -12.43 13.66 12.07
N ALA A 192 -11.70 14.70 11.63
CA ALA A 192 -10.30 14.84 12.02
C ALA A 192 -10.22 15.04 13.54
N ARG A 193 -9.29 14.35 14.20
CA ARG A 193 -9.10 14.46 15.65
C ARG A 193 -7.69 14.04 16.06
N LYS A 194 -7.28 14.50 17.24
CA LYS A 194 -6.08 14.00 17.92
C LYS A 194 -6.41 12.67 18.59
N VAL A 195 -5.46 11.74 18.50
CA VAL A 195 -5.56 10.41 19.08
C VAL A 195 -4.32 10.17 19.92
N LYS A 196 -4.52 9.75 21.17
CA LYS A 196 -3.44 9.29 22.04
C LYS A 196 -3.31 7.78 21.92
N LEU A 197 -2.12 7.32 21.58
CA LEU A 197 -1.79 5.92 21.33
C LEU A 197 -0.92 5.38 22.46
N ALA A 198 -1.28 4.23 23.03
CA ALA A 198 -0.37 3.40 23.77
C ALA A 198 0.42 2.51 22.79
N VAL A 199 1.74 2.57 22.86
CA VAL A 199 2.62 1.91 21.89
C VAL A 199 3.46 0.83 22.55
N ARG A 200 3.51 -0.33 21.90
CA ARG A 200 4.33 -1.49 22.24
C ARG A 200 5.16 -1.86 21.03
N PHE A 201 6.37 -2.36 21.22
CA PHE A 201 7.18 -2.87 20.12
C PHE A 201 8.19 -3.91 20.60
N CYS A 202 8.46 -4.89 19.73
CA CYS A 202 9.47 -5.92 19.94
C CYS A 202 9.88 -6.55 18.60
N SER A 203 11.01 -7.26 18.59
CA SER A 203 11.36 -8.15 17.48
C SER A 203 10.51 -9.42 17.56
N VAL A 204 10.01 -9.89 16.42
CA VAL A 204 9.20 -11.09 16.30
C VAL A 204 9.64 -11.93 15.11
N ASN A 205 9.47 -13.24 15.22
CA ASN A 205 9.77 -14.19 14.15
C ASN A 205 8.46 -14.71 13.57
N LEU A 206 8.04 -14.23 12.40
CA LEU A 206 6.81 -14.76 11.79
C LEU A 206 7.09 -16.15 11.22
N ARG A 207 6.21 -17.09 11.55
CA ARG A 207 6.31 -18.45 11.02
C ARG A 207 6.08 -18.46 9.52
N THR A 208 7.01 -19.08 8.81
CA THR A 208 6.95 -19.20 7.36
C THR A 208 5.94 -20.27 6.91
N PRO A 209 4.98 -19.93 6.02
CA PRO A 209 3.97 -20.87 5.55
C PRO A 209 4.57 -22.12 4.91
N TYR A 210 3.97 -23.31 5.13
CA TYR A 210 4.46 -24.61 4.62
C TYR A 210 4.75 -24.71 3.11
N ARG A 211 4.17 -23.80 2.32
CA ARG A 211 4.32 -23.77 0.87
C ARG A 211 5.64 -23.16 0.38
N PHE A 212 6.45 -22.54 1.25
CA PHE A 212 7.75 -21.99 0.87
C PHE A 212 8.86 -23.01 1.11
N ASP A 213 9.80 -23.06 0.17
CA ASP A 213 10.99 -23.91 0.22
C ASP A 213 11.92 -23.49 1.36
N ASN A 214 12.22 -22.18 1.46
CA ASN A 214 12.91 -21.64 2.62
C ASN A 214 11.96 -21.66 3.84
N ARG A 215 12.32 -22.46 4.85
CA ARG A 215 11.53 -22.67 6.08
C ARG A 215 11.93 -21.75 7.23
N ASP A 216 12.99 -20.95 7.07
CA ASP A 216 13.50 -20.09 8.13
C ASP A 216 12.41 -19.12 8.58
N PRO A 217 12.36 -18.70 9.86
CA PRO A 217 11.40 -17.70 10.34
C PRO A 217 11.64 -16.31 9.75
N LEU A 218 10.57 -15.57 9.46
CA LEU A 218 10.65 -14.20 8.93
C LEU A 218 10.87 -13.24 10.09
N ASN A 219 12.12 -12.86 10.35
CA ASN A 219 12.45 -11.89 11.40
C ASN A 219 12.00 -10.49 10.97
N VAL A 220 11.15 -9.88 11.78
CA VAL A 220 10.64 -8.52 11.61
C VAL A 220 10.49 -7.86 12.98
N TYR A 221 10.28 -6.56 13.00
CA TYR A 221 9.84 -5.83 14.18
C TYR A 221 8.34 -5.56 14.11
N ALA A 222 7.67 -5.70 15.25
CA ALA A 222 6.27 -5.37 15.41
C ALA A 222 6.14 -4.07 16.20
N VAL A 223 5.31 -3.13 15.71
CA VAL A 223 4.90 -1.93 16.43
C VAL A 223 3.38 -1.98 16.57
N TYR A 224 2.90 -2.13 17.80
CA TYR A 224 1.47 -2.18 18.11
C TYR A 224 1.04 -0.90 18.80
N ALA A 225 0.25 -0.10 18.09
CA ALA A 225 -0.30 1.17 18.55
C ALA A 225 -1.82 1.06 18.73
N THR A 226 -2.30 1.27 19.94
CA THR A 226 -3.72 1.22 20.29
C THR A 226 -4.17 2.54 20.88
N GLU A 227 -5.27 3.07 20.38
CA GLU A 227 -5.91 4.26 20.94
C GLU A 227 -6.36 4.03 22.37
N ILE A 228 -5.99 4.97 23.23
CA ILE A 228 -6.52 5.09 24.58
C ILE A 228 -7.58 6.21 24.60
N ASP A 229 -8.56 6.05 25.49
CA ASP A 229 -9.64 7.02 25.70
C ASP A 229 -10.43 7.35 24.42
N CYS A 230 -10.69 6.33 23.58
CA CYS A 230 -11.48 6.50 22.35
C CYS A 230 -12.88 7.05 22.68
N PRO A 231 -13.33 8.13 22.01
CA PRO A 231 -14.66 8.69 22.22
C PRO A 231 -15.77 7.66 21.98
N GLU A 232 -16.86 7.79 22.72
CA GLU A 232 -18.04 6.95 22.56
C GLU A 232 -18.60 7.02 21.13
N GLY A 233 -18.93 5.88 20.54
CA GLY A 233 -19.44 5.78 19.17
C GLY A 233 -18.36 5.76 18.07
N GLU A 234 -17.09 6.01 18.40
CA GLU A 234 -15.97 5.89 17.46
C GLU A 234 -15.33 4.50 17.52
N THR A 235 -14.81 4.01 16.40
CA THR A 235 -13.98 2.79 16.40
C THR A 235 -12.55 3.16 16.81
N PRO A 236 -11.99 2.53 17.85
CA PRO A 236 -10.64 2.84 18.33
C PRO A 236 -9.60 2.54 17.25
N LEU A 237 -8.61 3.42 17.14
CA LEU A 237 -7.48 3.19 16.28
C LEU A 237 -6.65 2.01 16.81
N SER A 238 -6.40 1.02 15.96
CA SER A 238 -5.54 -0.12 16.27
C SER A 238 -4.67 -0.45 15.05
N TRP A 239 -3.37 -0.22 15.22
CA TRP A 239 -2.35 -0.44 14.22
C TRP A 239 -1.35 -1.48 14.73
N MET A 240 -1.42 -2.68 14.16
CA MET A 240 -0.34 -3.66 14.23
C MET A 240 0.51 -3.47 12.97
N LEU A 241 1.70 -2.92 13.12
CA LEU A 241 2.64 -2.67 12.02
C LEU A 241 3.78 -3.69 12.09
N LEU A 242 4.13 -4.28 10.95
CA LEU A 242 5.26 -5.19 10.80
C LEU A 242 6.27 -4.52 9.87
N THR A 243 7.52 -4.45 10.31
CA THR A 243 8.59 -3.79 9.55
C THR A 243 9.87 -4.61 9.54
N THR A 244 10.64 -4.51 8.46
CA THR A 244 12.01 -5.05 8.42
C THR A 244 13.03 -4.10 9.03
N GLU A 245 12.64 -2.86 9.29
CA GLU A 245 13.51 -1.91 9.96
C GLU A 245 13.64 -2.23 11.44
N VAL A 246 14.82 -2.00 11.98
CA VAL A 246 15.11 -2.22 13.40
C VAL A 246 14.30 -1.26 14.26
N VAL A 247 13.65 -1.78 15.29
CA VAL A 247 12.87 -1.01 16.26
C VAL A 247 13.26 -1.43 17.69
N GLU A 248 14.34 -0.84 18.19
CA GLU A 248 14.85 -1.11 19.54
C GLU A 248 14.63 0.05 20.50
N THR A 249 14.42 1.27 19.98
CA THR A 249 14.20 2.48 20.79
C THR A 249 12.83 3.12 20.52
N ILE A 250 12.44 4.03 21.41
CA ILE A 250 11.19 4.79 21.28
C ILE A 250 11.22 5.64 20.00
N GLU A 251 12.34 6.28 19.71
CA GLU A 251 12.53 7.15 18.54
C GLU A 251 12.36 6.38 17.23
N MET A 252 12.87 5.13 17.19
CA MET A 252 12.66 4.24 16.04
C MET A 252 11.18 3.88 15.89
N ALA A 253 10.48 3.54 16.99
CA ALA A 253 9.05 3.23 16.93
C ALA A 253 8.20 4.44 16.51
N VAL A 254 8.54 5.64 16.99
CA VAL A 254 7.93 6.90 16.55
C VAL A 254 8.14 7.12 15.05
N THR A 255 9.33 6.83 14.54
CA THR A 255 9.65 6.92 13.11
C THR A 255 8.78 5.98 12.27
N ILE A 256 8.61 4.72 12.69
CA ILE A 256 7.73 3.76 12.02
C ILE A 256 6.27 4.23 12.01
N LEU A 257 5.77 4.77 13.13
CA LEU A 257 4.42 5.33 13.19
C LEU A 257 4.28 6.52 12.24
N ARG A 258 5.25 7.44 12.23
CA ARG A 258 5.27 8.60 11.33
C ARG A 258 5.24 8.16 9.87
N TRP A 259 6.11 7.26 9.46
CA TRP A 259 6.13 6.74 8.08
C TRP A 259 4.80 6.09 7.69
N TYR A 260 4.16 5.35 8.60
CA TYR A 260 2.86 4.77 8.32
C TYR A 260 1.76 5.83 8.12
N THR A 261 1.84 6.99 8.78
CA THR A 261 0.90 8.10 8.53
C THR A 261 1.00 8.64 7.10
N TYR A 262 2.15 8.55 6.45
CA TYR A 262 2.33 9.00 5.07
C TYR A 262 1.62 8.10 4.05
N ARG A 263 1.11 6.94 4.47
CA ARG A 263 0.34 6.06 3.60
C ARG A 263 -0.87 6.76 2.97
N TRP A 264 -1.52 7.72 3.64
CA TRP A 264 -2.68 8.42 3.06
C TRP A 264 -2.37 9.25 1.81
N ARG A 265 -1.10 9.58 1.54
CA ARG A 265 -0.71 10.39 0.38
C ARG A 265 -1.00 9.73 -0.95
N VAL A 266 -0.90 8.40 -1.02
CA VAL A 266 -1.26 7.67 -2.24
C VAL A 266 -2.77 7.72 -2.49
N GLU A 267 -3.60 7.84 -1.43
CA GLU A 267 -5.04 8.07 -1.58
C GLU A 267 -5.33 9.50 -2.07
N GLU A 268 -4.57 10.49 -1.60
CA GLU A 268 -4.64 11.85 -2.14
C GLU A 268 -4.19 11.89 -3.60
N PHE A 269 -3.12 11.18 -3.96
CA PHE A 269 -2.72 10.98 -5.37
C PHE A 269 -3.86 10.39 -6.19
N HIS A 270 -4.51 9.31 -5.71
CA HIS A 270 -5.66 8.73 -6.39
C HIS A 270 -6.82 9.71 -6.52
N LYS A 271 -7.05 10.56 -5.52
CA LYS A 271 -8.07 11.61 -5.55
C LYS A 271 -7.72 12.70 -6.57
N VAL A 272 -6.47 13.15 -6.63
CA VAL A 272 -6.01 14.10 -7.65
C VAL A 272 -6.14 13.50 -9.05
N LEU A 273 -5.72 12.25 -9.25
CA LEU A 273 -5.85 11.54 -10.53
C LEU A 273 -7.32 11.44 -10.99
N LYS A 274 -8.23 11.07 -10.08
CA LYS A 274 -9.64 10.85 -10.43
C LYS A 274 -10.45 12.13 -10.51
N SER A 275 -10.36 12.99 -9.50
CA SER A 275 -11.20 14.19 -9.39
C SER A 275 -10.52 15.43 -9.97
N GLY A 276 -9.21 15.59 -9.77
CA GLY A 276 -8.42 16.70 -10.31
C GLY A 276 -8.18 16.56 -11.81
N CYS A 277 -7.52 15.48 -12.22
CA CYS A 277 -7.24 15.15 -13.62
C CYS A 277 -8.45 14.56 -14.36
N GLN A 278 -9.56 14.29 -13.64
CA GLN A 278 -10.81 13.80 -14.20
C GLN A 278 -10.66 12.50 -15.00
N SER A 279 -9.76 11.59 -14.57
CA SER A 279 -9.40 10.38 -15.33
C SER A 279 -10.60 9.51 -15.72
N GLU A 280 -11.67 9.50 -14.92
CA GLU A 280 -12.89 8.73 -15.16
C GLU A 280 -13.90 9.41 -16.11
N ARG A 281 -13.62 10.63 -16.60
CA ARG A 281 -14.49 11.34 -17.58
C ARG A 281 -14.15 11.04 -19.04
N TYR A 282 -12.92 10.62 -19.33
CA TYR A 282 -12.49 10.30 -20.69
C TYR A 282 -13.19 9.03 -21.22
N ARG A 283 -13.32 8.93 -22.54
CA ARG A 283 -14.14 7.91 -23.23
C ARG A 283 -13.36 7.20 -24.35
N LEU A 284 -12.08 6.93 -24.12
CA LEU A 284 -11.24 6.18 -25.06
C LEU A 284 -11.48 4.66 -24.91
N ALA A 285 -11.02 3.88 -25.89
CA ALA A 285 -10.85 2.44 -25.72
C ALA A 285 -9.77 2.16 -24.66
N SER A 286 -9.74 0.94 -24.10
CA SER A 286 -8.84 0.59 -23.00
C SER A 286 -7.38 0.95 -23.26
N ASP A 287 -6.83 0.61 -24.44
CA ASP A 287 -5.42 0.90 -24.73
C ASP A 287 -5.13 2.41 -24.83
N GLY A 288 -6.05 3.18 -25.41
CA GLY A 288 -5.97 4.64 -25.39
C GLY A 288 -6.05 5.22 -23.97
N MET A 289 -6.90 4.62 -23.12
CA MET A 289 -6.96 5.00 -21.70
C MET A 289 -5.68 4.65 -20.95
N LYS A 290 -5.04 3.50 -21.22
CA LYS A 290 -3.76 3.14 -20.59
C LYS A 290 -2.68 4.18 -20.88
N THR A 291 -2.56 4.58 -22.14
CA THR A 291 -1.63 5.63 -22.56
C THR A 291 -1.96 6.96 -21.87
N LEU A 292 -3.23 7.39 -21.90
CA LEU A 292 -3.66 8.64 -21.25
C LEU A 292 -3.38 8.63 -19.74
N LEU A 293 -3.64 7.51 -19.07
CA LEU A 293 -3.40 7.36 -17.63
C LEU A 293 -1.93 7.48 -17.25
N GLY A 294 -1.00 7.10 -18.14
CA GLY A 294 0.41 7.37 -17.95
C GLY A 294 0.68 8.88 -17.81
N PHE A 295 0.17 9.68 -18.75
CA PHE A 295 0.29 11.14 -18.70
C PHE A 295 -0.43 11.75 -17.48
N LEU A 296 -1.68 11.34 -17.23
CA LEU A 296 -2.45 11.88 -16.11
C LEU A 296 -1.84 11.51 -14.75
N SER A 297 -1.16 10.37 -14.64
CA SER A 297 -0.46 9.98 -13.40
C SER A 297 0.74 10.88 -13.12
N VAL A 298 1.51 11.26 -14.15
CA VAL A 298 2.59 12.24 -14.02
C VAL A 298 2.03 13.60 -13.59
N ILE A 299 0.98 14.09 -14.26
CA ILE A 299 0.34 15.37 -13.88
C ILE A 299 -0.20 15.32 -12.45
N ALA A 300 -0.84 14.22 -12.07
CA ALA A 300 -1.40 14.08 -10.73
C ALA A 300 -0.33 14.07 -9.63
N VAL A 301 0.83 13.45 -9.88
CA VAL A 301 1.93 13.46 -8.90
C VAL A 301 2.60 14.82 -8.80
N GLU A 302 2.76 15.56 -9.91
CA GLU A 302 3.28 16.93 -9.89
C GLU A 302 2.35 17.88 -9.11
N LEU A 303 1.04 17.81 -9.34
CA LEU A 303 0.06 18.58 -8.56
C LEU A 303 0.13 18.25 -7.06
N LEU A 304 0.34 16.98 -6.73
CA LEU A 304 0.50 16.54 -5.35
C LEU A 304 1.84 17.02 -4.75
N HIS A 305 2.92 16.99 -5.54
CA HIS A 305 4.24 17.50 -5.16
C HIS A 305 4.13 18.97 -4.76
N VAL A 306 3.60 19.84 -5.64
CA VAL A 306 3.39 21.27 -5.37
C VAL A 306 2.56 21.48 -4.10
N THR A 307 1.46 20.72 -3.95
CA THR A 307 0.58 20.81 -2.79
C THR A 307 1.33 20.53 -1.48
N TYR A 308 2.18 19.50 -1.47
CA TYR A 308 2.94 19.13 -0.29
C TYR A 308 4.17 19.99 -0.06
N LEU A 309 4.81 20.54 -1.09
CA LEU A 309 5.89 21.49 -0.91
C LEU A 309 5.37 22.71 -0.16
N HIS A 310 4.25 23.29 -0.61
CA HIS A 310 3.65 24.43 0.10
C HIS A 310 3.28 24.11 1.56
N ARG A 311 2.80 22.88 1.85
CA ARG A 311 2.41 22.47 3.21
C ARG A 311 3.59 22.17 4.14
N THR A 312 4.66 21.60 3.59
CA THR A 312 5.81 21.12 4.39
C THR A 312 6.97 22.10 4.41
N GLN A 313 7.06 22.95 3.37
CA GLN A 313 8.15 23.90 3.10
C GLN A 313 7.57 25.16 2.42
N PRO A 314 6.75 25.96 3.14
CA PRO A 314 6.03 27.10 2.55
C PRO A 314 6.95 28.18 1.96
N ASP A 315 8.21 28.27 2.42
CA ASP A 315 9.20 29.25 1.97
C ASP A 315 10.14 28.72 0.88
N ALA A 316 9.92 27.50 0.39
CA ALA A 316 10.71 26.92 -0.69
C ALA A 316 10.60 27.75 -1.98
N LEU A 317 11.69 27.83 -2.74
CA LEU A 317 11.70 28.64 -3.95
C LEU A 317 10.87 27.98 -5.04
N ALA A 318 10.08 28.76 -5.77
CA ALA A 318 9.22 28.22 -6.83
C ALA A 318 10.02 27.50 -7.94
N ILE A 319 11.28 27.88 -8.16
CA ILE A 319 12.22 27.22 -9.09
C ILE A 319 12.55 25.76 -8.71
N GLU A 320 12.25 25.32 -7.48
CA GLU A 320 12.47 23.94 -7.04
C GLU A 320 11.48 22.96 -7.68
N ILE A 321 10.32 23.44 -8.15
CA ILE A 321 9.31 22.61 -8.82
C ILE A 321 8.92 23.15 -10.19
N LEU A 322 8.85 24.47 -10.35
CA LEU A 322 8.43 25.08 -11.59
C LEU A 322 9.63 25.33 -12.50
N ASN A 323 9.51 24.89 -13.74
CA ASN A 323 10.50 25.22 -14.76
C ASN A 323 10.38 26.70 -15.18
N PRO A 324 11.38 27.26 -15.88
CA PRO A 324 11.37 28.67 -16.30
C PRO A 324 10.21 29.09 -17.21
N LEU A 325 9.49 28.15 -17.83
CA LEU A 325 8.29 28.45 -18.64
C LEU A 325 7.02 28.55 -17.78
N GLN A 326 7.02 27.92 -16.59
CA GLN A 326 5.90 27.91 -15.66
C GLN A 326 5.95 29.07 -14.66
N LEU A 327 7.13 29.63 -14.40
CA LEU A 327 7.36 30.86 -13.64
C LEU A 327 7.05 32.09 -14.49
#